data_AF-A0A4R4KRE8-F1
#
_entry.id   AF-A0A4R4KRE8-F1
#
_cell.length_a   1.000
_cell.length_b   1.000
_cell.length_c   1.000
_cell.angle_alpha   90.00
_cell.angle_beta   90.00
_cell.angle_gamma   90.00
#
_symmetry.space_group_name_H-M   'P 1'
#
loop_
_entity.id
_entity.type
_entity.pdbx_description
1 polymer ?
#
loop_
_entity_poly.entity_id
_entity_poly.type
_entity_poly.pdbx_seq_one_letter_code
_entity_poly.pdbx_strand_id
1 'polypeptide(L)'
;MQRATVTPLHSTRTADAPTRTLRAADSRAVYSVREVARLLSLSLGSTYALVREGEIPARKLGGRWVIPKKRFHDWLNETTEQDNRASEGWA
;
A
#
# COMPACT_ATOMS: atom_id res chain seq x y z
N MET A 1 -42.45 2.52 23.88
CA MET A 1 -41.35 3.46 24.18
C MET A 1 -40.03 2.78 23.84
N GLN A 2 -39.23 3.37 22.92
CA GLN A 2 -37.74 3.31 22.88
C GLN A 2 -37.09 1.92 22.61
N ARG A 3 -36.09 1.65 21.75
CA ARG A 3 -35.12 2.39 20.90
C ARG A 3 -34.54 1.37 19.90
N ALA A 4 -34.07 1.79 18.71
CA ALA A 4 -32.89 1.22 18.04
C ALA A 4 -32.62 2.03 16.76
N THR A 5 -31.70 2.99 16.81
CA THR A 5 -30.32 2.87 16.29
C THR A 5 -30.24 3.05 14.79
N VAL A 6 -29.79 4.25 14.43
CA VAL A 6 -29.35 4.66 13.10
C VAL A 6 -27.99 4.01 12.84
N THR A 7 -27.86 3.22 11.77
CA THR A 7 -26.54 2.91 11.17
C THR A 7 -26.68 3.03 9.66
N PRO A 8 -26.13 4.07 9.01
CA PRO A 8 -26.11 4.11 7.56
C PRO A 8 -25.20 2.99 7.04
N LEU A 9 -25.73 2.20 6.11
CA LEU A 9 -24.99 1.21 5.34
C LEU A 9 -23.80 1.90 4.65
N HIS A 10 -22.62 1.35 4.92
CA HIS A 10 -21.30 1.74 4.45
C HIS A 10 -21.27 2.15 2.97
N SER A 11 -20.84 3.39 2.76
CA SER A 11 -20.69 4.05 1.46
C SER A 11 -19.56 3.44 0.62
N THR A 12 -19.87 3.29 -0.67
CA THR A 12 -18.99 3.34 -1.84
C THR A 12 -17.78 2.39 -1.87
N ARG A 13 -17.94 1.32 -2.66
CA ARG A 13 -16.88 0.68 -3.42
C ARG A 13 -16.09 1.76 -4.18
N THR A 14 -14.93 2.17 -3.67
CA THR A 14 -14.03 3.06 -4.41
C THR A 14 -13.39 2.26 -5.53
N ALA A 15 -14.03 2.35 -6.70
CA ALA A 15 -13.40 2.02 -7.97
C ALA A 15 -12.14 2.89 -8.11
N ASP A 16 -10.97 2.24 -8.03
CA ASP A 16 -9.67 2.82 -8.35
C ASP A 16 -9.58 2.96 -9.88
N ALA A 17 -10.21 4.02 -10.38
CA ALA A 17 -10.36 4.36 -11.79
C ALA A 17 -9.03 4.86 -12.41
N PRO A 18 -8.88 4.74 -13.75
CA PRO A 18 -7.63 4.34 -14.38
C PRO A 18 -6.72 5.51 -14.74
N THR A 19 -5.42 5.20 -14.83
CA THR A 19 -4.47 5.86 -15.73
C THR A 19 -4.52 7.40 -15.72
N ARG A 20 -4.13 8.04 -14.61
CA ARG A 20 -3.58 9.39 -14.71
C ARG A 20 -2.19 9.23 -15.29
N THR A 21 -2.13 9.32 -16.61
CA THR A 21 -0.98 9.42 -17.48
C THR A 21 0.24 9.96 -16.73
N LEU A 22 1.37 9.25 -16.88
CA LEU A 22 2.72 9.61 -16.44
C LEU A 22 3.17 10.97 -17.04
N ARG A 23 2.47 12.06 -16.70
CA ARG A 23 2.73 13.45 -17.08
C ARG A 23 2.60 14.36 -15.85
N ALA A 24 3.17 13.89 -14.75
CA ALA A 24 3.48 14.70 -13.58
C ALA A 24 4.65 14.00 -12.91
N ALA A 25 5.82 14.07 -13.56
CA ALA A 25 7.05 13.70 -12.88
C ALA A 25 7.16 14.57 -11.61
N ASP A 26 7.03 13.88 -10.49
CA ASP A 26 7.75 14.14 -9.25
C ASP A 26 7.30 15.21 -8.24
N SER A 27 5.99 15.38 -8.02
CA SER A 27 5.51 16.15 -6.84
C SER A 27 4.65 15.35 -5.85
N ARG A 28 4.37 14.07 -6.13
CA ARG A 28 3.62 13.22 -5.18
C ARG A 28 4.57 12.60 -4.18
N ALA A 29 4.39 12.93 -2.90
CA ALA A 29 5.11 12.31 -1.79
C ALA A 29 4.58 10.92 -1.38
N VAL A 30 3.57 10.39 -2.09
CA VAL A 30 2.93 9.11 -1.80
C VAL A 30 2.73 8.27 -3.07
N TYR A 31 2.83 6.95 -2.90
CA TYR A 31 2.42 5.92 -3.85
C TYR A 31 1.03 5.37 -3.49
N SER A 32 0.32 4.88 -4.51
CA SER A 32 -0.86 4.03 -4.37
C SER A 32 -0.45 2.55 -4.26
N VAL A 33 -1.36 1.71 -3.76
CA VAL A 33 -1.14 0.26 -3.66
C VAL A 33 -0.81 -0.36 -5.02
N ARG A 34 -1.46 0.09 -6.10
CA ARG A 34 -1.19 -0.42 -7.46
C ARG A 34 0.17 -0.02 -8.01
N GLU A 35 0.69 1.15 -7.62
CA GLU A 35 2.04 1.58 -8.01
C GLU A 35 3.07 0.74 -7.28
N VAL A 36 2.89 0.52 -5.97
CA VAL A 36 3.77 -0.34 -5.19
C VAL A 36 3.75 -1.79 -5.67
N ALA A 37 2.58 -2.33 -6.02
CA ALA A 37 2.47 -3.65 -6.63
C ALA A 37 3.33 -3.77 -7.91
N ARG A 38 3.33 -2.73 -8.75
CA ARG A 38 4.16 -2.69 -9.95
C ARG A 38 5.65 -2.53 -9.64
N LEU A 39 6.01 -1.73 -8.64
CA LEU A 39 7.39 -1.56 -8.21
C LEU A 39 7.98 -2.83 -7.61
N LEU A 40 7.19 -3.58 -6.84
CA LEU A 40 7.58 -4.84 -6.21
C LEU A 40 7.37 -6.07 -7.11
N SER A 41 6.83 -5.90 -8.32
CA SER A 41 6.39 -7.00 -9.19
C SER A 41 5.46 -8.01 -8.51
N LEU A 42 4.59 -7.54 -7.62
CA LEU A 42 3.60 -8.35 -6.89
C LEU A 42 2.20 -8.22 -7.50
N SER A 43 1.38 -9.24 -7.26
CA SER A 43 -0.04 -9.17 -7.60
C SER A 43 -0.75 -8.12 -6.74
N LEU A 44 -1.85 -7.52 -7.24
CA LEU A 44 -2.64 -6.56 -6.46
C LEU A 44 -3.20 -7.19 -5.19
N GLY A 45 -3.65 -8.45 -5.26
CA GLY A 45 -4.19 -9.17 -4.12
C GLY A 45 -3.15 -9.35 -3.02
N SER A 46 -1.96 -9.83 -3.39
CA SER A 46 -0.81 -9.98 -2.48
C SER A 46 -0.41 -8.63 -1.88
N THR A 47 -0.32 -7.58 -2.70
CA THR A 47 0.04 -6.24 -2.22
C THR A 47 -0.99 -5.71 -1.23
N TYR A 48 -2.29 -5.89 -1.49
CA TYR A 48 -3.33 -5.52 -0.53
C TYR A 48 -3.28 -6.35 0.75
N ALA A 49 -2.92 -7.64 0.68
CA ALA A 49 -2.74 -8.48 1.86
C ALA A 49 -1.59 -7.93 2.73
N LEU A 50 -0.43 -7.67 2.14
CA LEU A 50 0.74 -7.12 2.83
C LEU A 50 0.48 -5.73 3.42
N VAL A 51 -0.26 -4.88 2.70
CA VAL A 51 -0.70 -3.57 3.21
C VAL A 51 -1.65 -3.70 4.41
N ARG A 52 -2.49 -4.74 4.44
CA ARG A 52 -3.42 -5.01 5.55
C ARG A 52 -2.73 -5.66 6.75
N GLU A 53 -1.73 -6.50 6.48
CA GLU A 53 -0.89 -7.16 7.49
C GLU A 53 0.06 -6.17 8.16
N GLY A 54 0.43 -5.10 7.46
CA GLY A 54 1.30 -4.04 7.96
C GLY A 54 2.77 -4.20 7.54
N GLU A 55 3.08 -5.20 6.72
CA GLU A 55 4.41 -5.43 6.14
C GLU A 55 4.83 -4.27 5.24
N ILE A 56 3.92 -3.78 4.39
CA ILE A 56 4.17 -2.60 3.56
C ILE A 56 3.77 -1.36 4.36
N PRO A 57 4.62 -0.31 4.47
CA PRO A 57 4.34 0.89 5.26
C PRO A 57 3.27 1.77 4.60
N ALA A 58 2.01 1.38 4.75
CA ALA A 58 0.85 2.05 4.20
C ALA A 58 0.03 2.77 5.29
N ARG A 59 -0.59 3.89 4.92
CA ARG A 59 -1.48 4.66 5.80
C ARG A 59 -2.84 4.85 5.14
N LYS A 60 -3.91 4.65 5.89
CA LYS A 60 -5.27 4.96 5.45
C LYS A 60 -5.54 6.46 5.62
N LEU A 61 -5.66 7.19 4.53
CA LEU A 61 -5.93 8.62 4.51
C LEU A 61 -7.26 8.88 3.79
N GLY A 62 -8.28 9.35 4.50
CA GLY A 62 -9.57 9.72 3.89
C GLY A 62 -10.26 8.57 3.13
N GLY A 63 -10.07 7.32 3.58
CA GLY A 63 -10.68 6.14 2.96
C GLY A 63 -9.81 5.43 1.92
N ARG A 64 -8.67 6.01 1.49
CA ARG A 64 -7.71 5.36 0.59
C ARG A 64 -6.43 4.94 1.30
N TRP A 65 -5.83 3.84 0.85
CA TRP A 65 -4.48 3.45 1.26
C TRP A 65 -3.45 4.24 0.46
N VAL A 66 -2.55 4.91 1.17
CA VAL A 66 -1.44 5.67 0.59
C VAL A 66 -0.13 5.24 1.24
N ILE A 67 0.92 5.11 0.46
CA ILE A 67 2.22 4.61 0.90
C ILE A 67 3.22 5.76 0.75
N PRO A 68 3.72 6.37 1.83
CA PRO A 68 4.67 7.48 1.72
C PRO A 68 5.96 7.03 1.03
N LYS A 69 6.40 7.77 0.00
CA LYS A 69 7.58 7.41 -0.79
C LYS A 69 8.82 7.22 0.11
N LYS A 70 9.07 8.19 0.99
CA LYS A 70 10.22 8.17 1.91
C LYS A 70 10.24 6.89 2.74
N ARG A 71 9.14 6.58 3.43
CA ARG A 71 9.00 5.38 4.25
C ARG A 71 9.13 4.08 3.46
N PHE A 72 8.62 4.05 2.23
CA PHE A 72 8.71 2.88 1.37
C PHE A 72 10.16 2.59 0.95
N HIS A 73 10.91 3.62 0.57
CA HIS A 73 12.33 3.47 0.23
C HIS A 73 13.17 3.10 1.45
N ASP A 74 12.91 3.72 2.60
CA ASP A 74 13.57 3.36 3.87
C ASP A 74 13.36 1.86 4.18
N TRP A 75 12.11 1.37 4.08
CA TRP A 75 11.75 -0.04 4.29
C TRP A 75 12.40 -0.99 3.27
N LEU A 76 12.49 -0.60 1.99
CA LEU A 76 13.19 -1.41 0.98
C LEU A 76 14.67 -1.58 1.28
N ASN A 77 15.31 -0.49 1.72
CA ASN A 77 16.72 -0.51 2.13
C ASN A 77 16.94 -1.37 3.40
N GLU A 78 15.96 -1.43 4.30
CA GLU A 78 16.03 -2.31 5.47
C GLU A 78 15.87 -3.80 5.08
N THR A 79 15.03 -4.10 4.09
CA THR A 79 14.76 -5.48 3.65
C THR A 79 15.94 -6.09 2.88
N THR A 80 16.64 -5.31 2.05
CA THR A 80 17.80 -5.81 1.27
C THR A 80 18.95 -6.29 2.16
N GLU A 81 19.10 -5.70 3.35
CA GLU A 81 20.12 -6.11 4.33
C GLU A 81 19.76 -7.44 5.01
N GLN A 82 18.46 -7.77 5.10
CA GLN A 82 17.98 -9.02 5.70
C GLN A 82 18.05 -10.20 4.73
N ASP A 83 17.76 -9.97 3.45
CA ASP A 83 17.81 -11.02 2.42
C ASP A 83 19.25 -11.46 2.10
N ASN A 84 20.21 -10.53 2.13
CA ASN A 84 21.62 -10.86 1.93
C ASN A 84 22.16 -11.83 3.01
N ARG A 85 21.67 -11.73 4.26
CA ARG A 85 22.03 -12.64 5.35
C ARG A 85 21.39 -14.03 5.22
N ALA A 86 20.21 -14.12 4.60
CA ALA A 86 19.52 -15.40 4.40
C ALA A 86 20.20 -16.28 3.34
N SER A 87 20.94 -15.65 2.42
CA SER A 87 21.63 -16.33 1.32
C SER A 87 22.99 -16.95 1.70
N GLU A 88 23.57 -16.57 2.85
CA GLU A 88 24.90 -17.02 3.30
C GLU A 88 24.88 -18.34 4.10
N GLY A 89 23.71 -18.93 4.35
CA GLY A 89 23.54 -20.09 5.22
C GLY A 89 23.44 -21.45 4.54
N TRP A 90 23.57 -21.54 3.21
CA TRP A 90 23.50 -22.80 2.46
C TRP A 90 24.80 -23.01 1.67
N ALA A 91 25.87 -23.39 2.38
CA ALA A 91 27.10 -23.94 1.81
C ALA A 91 27.62 -25.07 2.71
#